data_AF-A0A832B5L5-F1
#
_entry.id   AF-A0A832B5L5-F1
#
_cell.length_a   1.000
_cell.length_b   1.000
_cell.length_c   1.000
_cell.angle_alpha   90.00
_cell.angle_beta   90.00
_cell.angle_gamma   90.00
#
_symmetry.space_group_name_H-M   'P 1'
#
loop_
_entity.id
_entity.type
_entity.pdbx_description
1 polymer ?
#
loop_
_entity_poly.entity_id
_entity_poly.type
_entity_poly.pdbx_seq_one_letter_code
_entity_poly.pdbx_strand_id
1 'polypeptide(L)' 'IVLDPTGNEERAADARMTIETDGSMIRAMQKGLSGSFSRSEISSMIDVAFDKHSELKAHIDKG' A
#
# COMPACT_ATOMS: atom_id res chain seq x y z
N ILE A 1 -2.64 1.16 10.14
CA ILE A 1 -1.98 0.55 8.96
C ILE A 1 -0.58 1.13 8.88
N VAL A 2 0.43 0.27 8.67
CA VAL A 2 1.84 0.67 8.56
C VAL A 2 2.25 0.54 7.09
N LEU A 3 2.96 1.55 6.57
CA LEU A 3 3.48 1.56 5.20
C LEU A 3 4.91 1.04 5.21
N ASP A 4 5.26 0.27 4.17
CA ASP A 4 6.58 -0.34 4.01
C ASP A 4 7.09 -1.04 5.28
N PRO A 5 6.35 -2.05 5.79
CA PRO A 5 6.68 -2.71 7.04
C PRO A 5 8.04 -3.41 6.95
N THR A 6 8.84 -3.26 8.00
CA THR A 6 10.05 -4.06 8.20
C THR A 6 9.71 -5.53 8.40
N GLY A 7 10.70 -6.42 8.26
CA GLY A 7 10.47 -7.87 8.45
C GLY A 7 9.93 -8.25 9.84
N ASN A 8 10.22 -7.47 10.88
CA ASN A 8 9.64 -7.70 12.21
C ASN A 8 8.16 -7.29 12.27
N GLU A 9 7.80 -6.18 11.62
CA GLU A 9 6.42 -5.71 11.55
C GLU A 9 5.56 -6.62 10.69
N GLU A 10 6.09 -7.12 9.56
CA GLU A 10 5.39 -8.12 8.75
C GLU A 10 5.08 -9.40 9.53
N ARG A 11 6.02 -9.86 10.37
CA ARG A 11 5.82 -11.05 11.21
C ARG A 11 4.79 -10.86 12.33
N ALA A 12 4.60 -9.62 12.76
CA ALA A 12 3.62 -9.26 13.79
C ALA A 12 2.25 -8.89 13.21
N ALA A 13 2.13 -8.72 11.89
CA ALA A 13 0.90 -8.28 11.25
C ALA A 13 -0.12 -9.41 11.09
N ASP A 14 -1.41 -9.10 11.31
CA ASP A 14 -2.52 -10.03 11.07
C ASP A 14 -2.87 -10.14 9.57
N ALA A 15 -2.73 -9.03 8.85
CA ALA A 15 -3.06 -8.89 7.44
C ALA A 15 -2.07 -7.94 6.76
N ARG A 16 -1.83 -8.17 5.47
CA ARG A 16 -1.10 -7.22 4.60
C ARG A 16 -1.87 -6.96 3.32
N MET A 17 -1.70 -5.77 2.75
CA MET A 17 -2.30 -5.37 1.49
C MET A 17 -1.20 -4.73 0.63
N THR A 18 -1.05 -5.22 -0.60
CA THR A 18 -0.22 -4.59 -1.63
C THR A 18 -1.14 -3.95 -2.65
N ILE A 19 -0.92 -2.68 -2.97
CA ILE A 19 -1.69 -1.91 -3.96
C ILE A 19 -0.69 -1.32 -4.95
N GLU A 20 -0.91 -1.60 -6.23
CA GLU A 20 -0.12 -1.04 -7.32
C GLU A 20 -0.98 -0.04 -8.10
N THR A 21 -0.43 1.14 -8.36
CA THR A 21 -1.08 2.21 -9.12
C THR A 21 -0.09 2.86 -10.07
N ASP A 22 -0.59 3.32 -11.22
CA ASP A 22 0.16 4.12 -12.17
C ASP A 22 -0.09 5.63 -12.03
N GLY A 23 -0.73 6.05 -10.93
CA GLY A 23 -1.09 7.43 -10.66
C GLY A 23 -2.46 7.84 -11.22
N SER A 24 -3.05 7.05 -12.11
CA SER A 24 -4.41 7.26 -12.65
C SER A 24 -5.39 6.18 -12.23
N MET A 25 -4.92 4.93 -12.15
CA MET A 25 -5.75 3.78 -11.85
C MET A 25 -4.98 2.75 -11.05
N ILE A 26 -5.70 2.02 -10.20
CA ILE A 26 -5.19 0.83 -9.54
C ILE A 26 -4.98 -0.26 -10.60
N ARG A 27 -3.77 -0.81 -10.66
CA ARG A 27 -3.38 -1.87 -11.60
C ARG A 27 -3.44 -3.24 -10.96
N ALA A 28 -3.11 -3.35 -9.68
CA ALA A 28 -3.22 -4.59 -8.92
C ALA A 28 -3.53 -4.32 -7.45
N MET A 29 -4.21 -5.28 -6.81
CA MET A 29 -4.36 -5.36 -5.36
C MET A 29 -4.22 -6.80 -4.91
N GLN A 30 -3.46 -7.02 -3.83
CA GLN A 30 -3.26 -8.35 -3.27
C GLN A 30 -3.33 -8.33 -1.74
N LYS A 31 -4.31 -9.05 -1.19
CA LYS A 31 -4.36 -9.33 0.25
C LYS A 31 -3.45 -10.52 0.57
N GLY A 32 -2.66 -10.38 1.62
CA GLY A 32 -1.89 -11.48 2.22
C GLY A 32 -2.34 -11.79 3.64
N LEU A 33 -1.86 -12.92 4.16
CA LEU A 33 -2.13 -13.44 5.51
C LEU A 33 -3.63 -13.73 5.77
N SER A 34 -3.93 -14.23 6.98
CA SER A 34 -5.25 -14.73 7.37
C SER A 34 -6.20 -13.64 7.88
N GLY A 35 -5.71 -12.48 8.31
CA GLY A 35 -6.55 -11.39 8.78
C GLY A 35 -7.38 -10.73 7.68
N SER A 36 -8.21 -9.77 8.10
CA SER A 36 -9.13 -9.02 7.24
C SER A 36 -8.95 -7.51 7.44
N PHE A 37 -9.45 -6.75 6.48
CA PHE A 37 -9.54 -5.29 6.55
C PHE A 37 -11.00 -4.86 6.43
N SER A 38 -11.35 -3.78 7.12
CA SER A 38 -12.60 -3.07 6.90
C SER A 38 -12.59 -2.32 5.57
N ARG A 39 -13.77 -1.95 5.07
CA ARG A 39 -13.89 -1.16 3.84
C ARG A 39 -13.25 0.23 3.96
N SER A 40 -13.36 0.87 5.12
CA SER A 40 -12.75 2.17 5.38
C SER A 40 -11.22 2.09 5.38
N GLU A 41 -10.65 1.01 5.91
CA GLU A 41 -9.21 0.75 5.85
C GLU A 41 -8.74 0.56 4.41
N ILE A 42 -9.48 -0.19 3.59
CA ILE A 42 -9.16 -0.37 2.17
C ILE A 42 -9.21 0.98 1.44
N SER A 43 -10.24 1.79 1.66
CA SER A 43 -10.34 3.13 1.06
C SER A 43 -9.15 4.00 1.42
N SER A 44 -8.79 4.04 2.71
CA SER A 44 -7.64 4.81 3.19
C SER A 44 -6.31 4.32 2.60
N MET A 45 -6.13 3.01 2.40
CA MET A 45 -4.93 2.47 1.75
C MET A 45 -4.83 2.87 0.28
N ILE A 46 -5.98 2.92 -0.42
CA ILE A 46 -6.02 3.36 -1.82
C ILE A 46 -5.59 4.83 -1.93
N ASP A 47 -6.15 5.70 -1.10
CA ASP A 47 -5.80 7.13 -1.09
C ASP A 47 -4.28 7.32 -0.87
N VAL A 48 -3.74 6.62 0.13
CA VAL A 48 -2.30 6.66 0.43
C VAL A 48 -1.45 6.11 -0.72
N ALA A 49 -1.90 5.09 -1.45
CA ALA A 49 -1.15 4.55 -2.58
C ALA A 49 -1.00 5.58 -3.73
N PHE A 50 -2.05 6.36 -4.02
CA PHE A 50 -1.99 7.43 -5.02
C PHE A 50 -1.11 8.61 -4.56
N ASP A 51 -1.21 8.98 -3.29
CA ASP A 51 -0.34 10.02 -2.71
C ASP A 51 1.13 9.62 -2.80
N LYS A 52 1.45 8.38 -2.41
CA LYS A 52 2.82 7.85 -2.47
C LYS A 52 3.34 7.64 -3.88
N HIS A 53 2.48 7.32 -4.85
CA HIS A 53 2.89 7.30 -6.26
C HIS A 53 3.48 8.63 -6.70
N SER A 54 2.79 9.75 -6.38
CA SER A 54 3.24 11.09 -6.76
C SER A 54 4.59 11.44 -6.12
N GLU A 55 4.75 11.12 -4.83
CA GLU A 55 6.00 11.33 -4.09
C GLU A 55 7.15 10.50 -4.65
N LEU A 56 6.96 9.19 -4.83
CA LEU A 56 7.98 8.26 -5.33
C LEU A 56 8.38 8.59 -6.78
N LYS A 57 7.42 8.97 -7.62
CA LYS A 57 7.70 9.41 -8.99
C LYS A 57 8.63 10.62 -9.01
N ALA A 58 8.43 11.59 -8.13
CA ALA A 58 9.30 12.76 -8.01
C ALA A 58 10.72 12.41 -7.56
N HIS A 59 10.93 11.28 -6.88
CA HIS A 59 12.27 10.78 -6.53
C HIS A 59 12.93 10.04 -7.70
N ILE A 60 12.16 9.30 -8.49
CA ILE A 60 12.67 8.62 -9.71
C ILE A 60 13.07 9.65 -10.77
N ASP A 61 12.24 10.66 -11.01
CA ASP A 61 12.49 11.68 -12.05
C ASP A 61 13.69 12.60 -11.72
N LYS A 62 14.23 12.54 -10.49
CA LYS A 62 15.44 13.29 -10.06
C LYS A 62 16.75 12.51 -10.25
N GLY A 63 16.67 11.20 -10.48
CA GLY A 63 17.83 10.32 -10.70
C GLY A 63 18.18 10.23 -12.17
#